data_AF-A0A3G9J517-F1
#
_entry.id   AF-A0A3G9J517-F1
#
_cell.length_a   1.000
_cell.length_b   1.000
_cell.length_c   1.000
_cell.angle_alpha   90.00
_cell.angle_beta   90.00
_cell.angle_gamma   90.00
#
_symmetry.space_group_name_H-M   'P 1'
#
loop_
_entity.id
_entity.type
_entity.pdbx_description
1 polymer ?
#
loop_
_entity_poly.entity_id
_entity_poly.type
_entity_poly.pdbx_seq_one_letter_code
_entity_poly.pdbx_strand_id
1 'polypeptide(L)'
;MEMEVWFSFNAKVLIYPELKKISEAMQDGFYRAAGFVIEFLLTNNLAKSGLDTDLETEKLYALVDGLAIHQLMQPGRLTVERLEHILDQHLNLLCSGD
;
A
#
# COMPACT_ATOMS: atom_id res chain seq x y z
N MET A 1 -12.62 -9.52 -6.28
CA MET A 1 -12.12 -10.90 -6.52
C MET A 1 -10.73 -11.15 -5.92
N GLU A 2 -9.63 -10.50 -6.35
CA GLU A 2 -8.30 -10.79 -5.74
C GLU A 2 -8.20 -10.39 -4.26
N MET A 3 -8.64 -9.19 -3.89
CA MET A 3 -8.59 -8.76 -2.47
C MET A 3 -9.49 -9.61 -1.55
N GLU A 4 -10.58 -10.17 -2.06
CA GLU A 4 -11.44 -11.11 -1.29
C GLU A 4 -10.70 -12.41 -0.96
N VAL A 5 -9.95 -12.94 -1.93
CA VAL A 5 -9.10 -14.12 -1.75
C VAL A 5 -7.99 -13.79 -0.75
N TRP A 6 -7.33 -12.64 -0.92
CA TRP A 6 -6.26 -12.20 -0.04
C TRP A 6 -6.73 -12.04 1.41
N PHE A 7 -7.88 -11.41 1.62
CA PHE A 7 -8.46 -11.24 2.95
C PHE A 7 -8.89 -12.56 3.59
N SER A 8 -9.54 -13.44 2.81
CA SER A 8 -9.94 -14.78 3.27
C SER A 8 -8.73 -15.64 3.66
N PHE A 9 -7.62 -15.49 2.93
CA PHE A 9 -6.36 -16.15 3.24
C PHE A 9 -5.75 -15.59 4.54
N ASN A 10 -5.68 -14.27 4.72
CA ASN A 10 -5.14 -13.67 5.95
C ASN A 10 -5.96 -14.04 7.19
N ALA A 11 -7.29 -14.14 7.08
CA ALA A 11 -8.12 -14.65 8.18
C ALA A 11 -7.74 -16.09 8.58
N LYS A 12 -7.38 -16.94 7.60
CA LYS A 12 -6.93 -18.32 7.87
C LYS A 12 -5.55 -18.36 8.53
N VAL A 13 -4.64 -17.44 8.19
CA VAL A 13 -3.30 -17.37 8.80
C VAL A 13 -3.36 -17.23 10.33
N LEU A 14 -4.41 -16.58 10.86
CA LEU A 14 -4.62 -16.43 12.31
C LEU A 14 -4.87 -17.78 13.04
N ILE A 15 -5.27 -18.81 12.30
CA ILE A 15 -5.65 -20.12 12.84
C ILE A 15 -4.66 -21.21 12.40
N TYR A 16 -4.09 -21.07 11.20
CA TYR A 16 -3.22 -22.05 10.56
C TYR A 16 -1.78 -21.51 10.46
N PRO A 17 -0.92 -21.78 11.47
CA PRO A 17 0.43 -21.21 11.54
C PRO A 17 1.34 -21.63 10.38
N GLU A 18 1.05 -22.76 9.72
CA GLU A 18 1.75 -23.20 8.50
C GLU A 18 1.60 -22.22 7.34
N LEU A 19 0.54 -21.39 7.34
CA LEU A 19 0.32 -20.36 6.31
C LEU A 19 1.11 -19.08 6.56
N LYS A 20 1.68 -18.90 7.76
CA LYS A 20 2.36 -17.66 8.18
C LYS A 20 3.49 -17.29 7.22
N LYS A 21 4.34 -18.24 6.84
CA LYS A 21 5.46 -18.00 5.92
C LYS A 21 5.01 -17.51 4.55
N ILE A 22 3.87 -18.02 4.06
CA ILE A 22 3.30 -17.60 2.77
C ILE A 22 2.74 -16.18 2.91
N SER A 23 2.05 -15.89 4.02
CA SER A 23 1.54 -14.56 4.32
C SER A 23 2.65 -13.51 4.42
N GLU A 24 3.72 -13.82 5.13
CA GLU A 24 4.90 -12.94 5.28
C GLU A 24 5.52 -12.64 3.92
N ALA A 25 5.71 -13.66 3.07
CA ALA A 25 6.25 -13.44 1.72
C ALA A 25 5.38 -12.51 0.86
N MET A 26 4.05 -12.57 1.00
CA MET A 26 3.15 -11.67 0.29
C MET A 26 3.19 -10.25 0.86
N GLN A 27 3.17 -10.09 2.19
CA GLN A 27 3.28 -8.80 2.85
C GLN A 27 4.61 -8.11 2.52
N ASP A 28 5.71 -8.86 2.55
CA ASP A 28 7.03 -8.39 2.11
C ASP A 28 7.01 -7.90 0.65
N GLY A 29 6.27 -8.58 -0.23
CA GLY A 29 6.11 -8.18 -1.62
C GLY A 29 5.42 -6.82 -1.75
N PHE A 30 4.34 -6.59 -1.01
CA PHE A 30 3.63 -5.31 -1.01
C PHE A 30 4.46 -4.18 -0.40
N TYR A 31 5.15 -4.46 0.71
CA TYR A 31 6.05 -3.50 1.34
C TYR A 31 7.17 -3.08 0.37
N ARG A 32 7.80 -4.04 -0.32
CA ARG A 32 8.82 -3.75 -1.35
C ARG A 32 8.26 -2.96 -2.52
N ALA A 33 7.02 -3.23 -2.94
CA ALA A 33 6.38 -2.47 -4.01
C ALA A 33 6.16 -1.01 -3.60
N ALA A 34 5.73 -0.75 -2.36
CA ALA A 34 5.66 0.61 -1.83
C ALA A 34 7.03 1.27 -1.79
N GLY A 35 8.06 0.56 -1.30
CA GLY A 35 9.43 1.08 -1.23
C GLY A 35 10.00 1.43 -2.60
N PHE A 36 9.74 0.59 -3.60
CA PHE A 36 10.12 0.86 -4.99
C PHE A 36 9.54 2.19 -5.50
N VAL A 37 8.29 2.54 -5.16
CA VAL A 37 7.68 3.82 -5.55
C VAL A 37 8.41 4.99 -4.89
N ILE A 38 8.71 4.90 -3.59
CA ILE A 38 9.41 5.98 -2.87
C ILE A 38 10.84 6.15 -3.41
N GLU A 39 11.57 5.05 -3.59
CA GLU A 39 12.91 5.05 -4.19
C GLU A 39 12.89 5.63 -5.60
N PHE A 40 11.87 5.30 -6.40
CA PHE A 40 11.70 5.86 -7.74
C PHE A 40 11.56 7.38 -7.70
N LEU A 41 10.76 7.94 -6.79
CA LEU A 41 10.62 9.39 -6.65
C LEU A 41 11.95 10.06 -6.26
N LEU A 42 12.71 9.45 -5.35
CA LEU A 42 14.01 9.97 -4.91
C LEU A 42 15.07 9.92 -6.02
N THR A 43 15.23 8.76 -6.66
CA THR A 43 16.26 8.55 -7.69
C THR A 43 16.04 9.40 -8.95
N ASN A 44 14.79 9.79 -9.23
CA ASN A 44 14.45 10.68 -10.33
C ASN A 44 14.39 12.17 -9.94
N ASN A 45 14.80 12.54 -8.72
CA ASN A 45 14.72 13.91 -8.18
C ASN A 45 13.30 14.51 -8.21
N LEU A 46 12.27 13.65 -8.14
CA LEU A 46 10.87 14.07 -8.06
C LEU A 46 10.44 14.29 -6.62
N ALA A 47 11.04 13.58 -5.66
CA ALA A 47 10.74 13.67 -4.24
C ALA A 47 11.15 15.02 -3.61
N LYS A 48 10.38 15.46 -2.60
CA LYS A 48 10.75 16.59 -1.73
C LYS A 48 12.07 16.33 -1.00
N SER A 49 12.81 17.40 -0.72
CA SER A 49 14.04 17.32 0.08
C SER A 49 13.76 16.83 1.50
N GLY A 50 14.55 15.86 1.97
CA GLY A 50 14.53 15.40 3.36
C GLY A 50 13.41 14.43 3.70
N LEU A 51 12.79 13.76 2.71
CA LEU A 51 11.93 12.62 2.98
C LEU A 51 12.71 11.49 3.66
N ASP A 52 12.09 10.87 4.65
CA ASP A 52 12.55 9.63 5.26
C ASP A 52 11.99 8.47 4.44
N THR A 53 12.85 7.83 3.64
CA THR A 53 12.47 6.76 2.71
C THR A 53 11.75 5.61 3.40
N ASP A 54 12.25 5.16 4.54
CA ASP A 54 11.71 4.00 5.25
C ASP A 54 10.33 4.34 5.83
N LEU A 55 10.19 5.54 6.39
CA LEU A 55 8.92 6.00 6.94
C LEU A 55 7.87 6.23 5.84
N GLU A 56 8.23 6.85 4.72
CA GLU A 56 7.29 7.07 3.61
C GLU A 56 6.92 5.74 2.92
N THR A 57 7.81 4.76 2.91
CA THR A 57 7.51 3.40 2.45
C THR A 57 6.44 2.76 3.33
N GLU A 58 6.61 2.81 4.66
CA GLU A 58 5.65 2.27 5.62
C GLU A 58 4.28 2.96 5.48
N LYS A 59 4.27 4.30 5.32
CA LYS A 59 3.04 5.07 5.14
C LYS A 59 2.31 4.69 3.86
N LEU A 60 3.02 4.59 2.73
CA LEU A 60 2.41 4.22 1.45
C LEU A 60 1.87 2.78 1.49
N TYR A 61 2.65 1.84 2.05
CA TYR A 61 2.21 0.46 2.27
C TYR A 61 0.92 0.41 3.11
N ALA A 62 0.91 1.06 4.27
CA ALA A 62 -0.26 1.09 5.16
C ALA A 62 -1.47 1.77 4.51
N LEU A 63 -1.25 2.82 3.70
CA LEU A 63 -2.32 3.49 2.97
C LEU A 63 -2.96 2.54 1.95
N VAL A 64 -2.16 1.90 1.10
CA VAL A 64 -2.65 0.98 0.06
C VAL A 64 -3.41 -0.19 0.68
N ASP A 65 -2.84 -0.84 1.70
CA ASP A 65 -3.48 -1.97 2.39
C ASP A 65 -4.80 -1.57 3.06
N GLY A 66 -4.80 -0.45 3.79
CA GLY A 66 -5.99 0.07 4.46
C GLY A 66 -7.11 0.45 3.47
N LEU A 67 -6.75 1.10 2.35
CA LEU A 67 -7.69 1.43 1.28
C LEU A 67 -8.29 0.17 0.65
N ALA A 68 -7.50 -0.88 0.44
CA ALA A 68 -7.98 -2.13 -0.13
C ALA A 68 -9.00 -2.83 0.79
N ILE A 69 -8.74 -2.86 2.11
CA ILE A 69 -9.71 -3.38 3.10
C ILE A 69 -10.98 -2.52 3.13
N HIS A 70 -10.84 -1.19 3.12
CA HIS A 70 -12.00 -0.29 3.13
C HIS A 70 -12.86 -0.41 1.88
N GLN A 71 -12.25 -0.61 0.71
CA GLN A 71 -12.96 -0.88 -0.54
C GLN A 71 -13.76 -2.18 -0.44
N LEU A 72 -13.16 -3.22 0.12
CA LEU A 72 -13.81 -4.52 0.30
C LEU A 72 -15.02 -4.43 1.24
N MET A 73 -14.90 -3.68 2.34
CA MET A 73 -15.95 -3.57 3.36
C MET A 73 -17.06 -2.59 2.98
N GLN A 74 -16.75 -1.52 2.24
CA GLN A 74 -17.69 -0.45 1.92
C GLN A 74 -17.55 0.02 0.46
N PRO A 75 -17.77 -0.87 -0.53
CA PRO A 75 -17.49 -0.58 -1.94
C PRO A 75 -18.37 0.53 -2.54
N GLY A 76 -19.49 0.88 -1.90
CA GLY A 76 -20.33 2.01 -2.32
C GLY A 76 -19.85 3.37 -1.78
N ARG A 77 -19.11 3.40 -0.68
CA ARG A 77 -18.57 4.64 -0.08
C ARG A 77 -17.23 5.03 -0.71
N LEU A 78 -16.37 4.03 -0.86
CA LEU A 78 -15.07 4.16 -1.49
C LEU A 78 -15.25 3.64 -2.91
N THR A 79 -15.22 4.52 -3.90
CA THR A 79 -15.27 4.12 -5.31
C THR A 79 -13.84 4.06 -5.86
N VAL A 80 -13.66 3.47 -7.04
CA VAL A 80 -12.34 3.40 -7.69
C VAL A 80 -11.77 4.80 -7.91
N GLU A 81 -12.59 5.75 -8.35
CA GLU A 81 -12.16 7.12 -8.60
C GLU A 81 -11.72 7.81 -7.30
N ARG A 82 -12.39 7.49 -6.18
CA ARG A 82 -12.01 8.02 -4.87
C ARG A 82 -10.70 7.40 -4.35
N LEU A 83 -10.46 6.12 -4.62
CA LEU A 83 -9.20 5.45 -4.31
C LEU A 83 -8.04 6.10 -5.06
N GLU A 84 -8.18 6.22 -6.38
CA GLU A 84 -7.18 6.85 -7.25
C GLU A 84 -6.89 8.27 -6.79
N HIS A 85 -7.93 9.06 -6.51
CA HIS A 85 -7.75 10.42 -6.02
C HIS A 85 -6.98 10.50 -4.70
N ILE A 86 -7.22 9.58 -3.75
CA ILE A 86 -6.48 9.56 -2.48
C ILE A 86 -5.01 9.22 -2.71
N LEU A 87 -4.72 8.23 -3.56
CA LEU A 87 -3.35 7.83 -3.89
C LEU A 87 -2.61 8.96 -4.62
N ASP A 88 -3.24 9.59 -5.61
CA ASP A 88 -2.67 10.73 -6.33
C ASP A 88 -2.35 11.89 -5.38
N GLN A 89 -3.29 12.25 -4.50
CA GLN A 89 -3.05 13.29 -3.50
C GLN A 89 -1.88 12.93 -2.58
N HIS A 90 -1.81 11.67 -2.12
CA HIS A 90 -0.70 11.23 -1.27
C HIS A 90 0.65 11.30 -2.00
N LEU A 91 0.74 10.78 -3.24
CA LEU A 91 1.97 10.83 -4.03
C LEU A 91 2.39 12.27 -4.35
N ASN A 92 1.44 13.15 -4.69
CA ASN A 92 1.71 14.57 -4.93
C ASN A 92 2.26 15.28 -3.68
N LEU A 93 1.87 14.86 -2.47
CA LEU A 93 2.47 15.40 -1.24
C LEU A 93 3.93 15.00 -1.05
N LEU A 94 4.37 13.92 -1.67
CA LEU A 94 5.76 13.46 -1.65
C LEU A 94 6.61 14.13 -2.74
N CYS A 95 5.99 14.55 -3.84
CA CYS A 95 6.69 15.23 -4.93
C CYS A 95 7.06 16.67 -4.58
N SER A 96 8.24 17.10 -5.00
CA SER A 96 8.58 18.52 -5.14
C SER A 96 7.51 19.14 -6.03
N GLY A 97 6.87 20.23 -5.58
CA GLY A 97 5.91 20.94 -6.44
C GLY A 97 6.60 21.41 -7.73
N ASP A 98 5.82 21.55 -8.80
CA ASP A 98 6.25 22.30 -10.00
C ASP A 98 6.63 23.75 -9.65
#